data_AF-A0A957S6P0-F1
#
_entry.id   AF-A0A957S6P0-F1
#
_cell.length_a   1.000
_cell.length_b   1.000
_cell.length_c   1.000
_cell.angle_alpha   90.00
_cell.angle_beta   90.00
_cell.angle_gamma   90.00
#
_symmetry.space_group_name_H-M   'P 1'
#
loop_
_entity.id
_entity.type
_entity.pdbx_description
1 polymer ?
#
loop_
_entity_poly.entity_id
_entity_poly.type
_entity_poly.pdbx_seq_one_letter_code
_entity_poly.pdbx_strand_id
1 'polypeptide(L)'
;YPNGETPLTVILTSGVTQTVTLLQPAVEVWVHLAGDAAAKQLVTGYSIGDGPGRIKSHGGPGRLKSHGGSITNGDGAIVLYPPAHLPDTVFFSVQTASIVPPPLAGRRLIGRMFQIQASDPSIDFAGASLTFQYLGADVNAAGQPENRSAVYYWHGGKWQRLRTVLNTNQNFASAPLVGPGIYALMSGYELPITKKGWNSAPYPIDETRPVSVALASLDGYYTIVYDYEDADRADPWKVYGVGVPSWVNDLHALQFGRTYGIYATEAVTWYVEGVPVSAAAETALFPTPPSTFYGVVPPSATFVPTAGMTVTASIDGHVCAQSMTHIAEGQVVYTIDVFAADLNRPSCGQFGRAIVFAIDNHPAVATAVWDNSRIFELPLAIDQPPAAHTLYLPVIAR
;
A
#
# COMPACT_ATOMS: atom_id res chain seq x y z
N TYR A 1 -35.25 -2.53 -4.84
CA TYR A 1 -34.32 -1.73 -4.02
C TYR A 1 -32.93 -2.33 -4.15
N PRO A 2 -31.92 -1.54 -4.52
CA PRO A 2 -30.60 -2.04 -4.94
C PRO A 2 -29.84 -2.88 -3.89
N ASN A 3 -30.25 -2.84 -2.61
CA ASN A 3 -29.54 -3.49 -1.50
C ASN A 3 -30.31 -4.66 -0.87
N GLY A 4 -31.45 -5.08 -1.43
CA GLY A 4 -32.28 -6.16 -0.86
C GLY A 4 -33.03 -5.80 0.43
N GLU A 5 -32.93 -4.56 0.91
CA GLU A 5 -33.67 -4.08 2.07
C GLU A 5 -35.15 -3.86 1.75
N THR A 6 -36.02 -4.20 2.72
CA THR A 6 -37.45 -3.90 2.64
C THR A 6 -37.66 -2.39 2.72
N PRO A 7 -38.39 -1.77 1.78
CA PRO A 7 -38.64 -0.34 1.83
C PRO A 7 -39.40 0.06 3.08
N LEU A 8 -38.91 1.11 3.73
CA LEU A 8 -39.63 1.76 4.81
C LEU A 8 -40.85 2.48 4.22
N THR A 9 -42.04 1.94 4.49
CA THR A 9 -43.30 2.50 3.99
C THR A 9 -43.91 3.38 5.06
N VAL A 10 -44.23 4.62 4.69
CA VAL A 10 -44.82 5.60 5.58
C VAL A 10 -46.06 6.18 4.93
N ILE A 11 -47.20 6.10 5.64
CA ILE A 11 -48.47 6.65 5.15
C ILE A 11 -48.51 8.13 5.51
N LEU A 12 -48.48 8.98 4.48
CA LEU A 12 -48.56 10.43 4.64
C LEU A 12 -50.03 10.87 4.75
N THR A 13 -50.33 11.75 5.69
CA THR A 13 -51.61 12.47 5.77
C THR A 13 -51.43 13.91 5.29
N SER A 14 -52.46 14.46 4.63
CA SER A 14 -52.38 15.82 4.07
C SER A 14 -52.08 16.84 5.17
N GLY A 15 -51.12 17.74 4.91
CA GLY A 15 -50.73 18.80 5.85
C GLY A 15 -49.74 18.39 6.95
N VAL A 16 -49.22 17.16 6.92
CA VAL A 16 -48.27 16.65 7.93
C VAL A 16 -46.86 16.57 7.36
N THR A 17 -45.89 17.13 8.08
CA THR A 17 -44.46 16.88 7.85
C THR A 17 -44.07 15.60 8.57
N GLN A 18 -43.45 14.65 7.88
CA GLN A 18 -43.03 13.38 8.47
C GLN A 18 -41.53 13.20 8.33
N THR A 19 -40.87 12.96 9.47
CA THR A 19 -39.44 12.65 9.51
C THR A 19 -39.28 11.14 9.45
N VAL A 20 -38.44 10.68 8.52
CA VAL A 20 -38.11 9.27 8.35
C VAL A 20 -36.69 9.05 8.84
N THR A 21 -36.55 8.40 9.99
CA THR A 21 -35.23 8.05 10.54
C THR A 21 -34.76 6.74 9.93
N LEU A 22 -33.62 6.78 9.26
CA LEU A 22 -33.00 5.59 8.70
C LEU A 22 -32.28 4.82 9.82
N LEU A 23 -32.38 3.49 9.79
CA LEU A 23 -31.70 2.62 10.75
C LEU A 23 -30.18 2.61 10.57
N GLN A 24 -29.70 3.01 9.39
CA GLN A 24 -28.29 3.17 9.05
C GLN A 24 -28.13 4.42 8.17
N PRO A 25 -26.96 5.07 8.16
CA PRO A 25 -26.69 6.16 7.24
C PRO A 25 -26.86 5.69 5.79
N ALA A 26 -27.71 6.35 5.01
CA ALA A 26 -27.87 6.08 3.58
C ALA A 26 -27.38 7.25 2.75
N VAL A 27 -26.67 6.94 1.66
CA VAL A 27 -26.13 7.93 0.72
C VAL A 27 -27.14 8.25 -0.40
N GLU A 28 -28.12 7.37 -0.60
CA GLU A 28 -29.19 7.53 -1.57
C GLU A 28 -30.51 7.09 -0.93
N VAL A 29 -31.52 7.96 -0.99
CA VAL A 29 -32.87 7.66 -0.53
C VAL A 29 -33.81 7.82 -1.71
N TRP A 30 -34.39 6.72 -2.15
CA TRP A 30 -35.44 6.73 -3.16
C TRP A 30 -36.79 6.93 -2.47
N VAL A 31 -37.36 8.12 -2.61
CA VAL A 31 -38.70 8.42 -2.10
C VAL A 31 -39.72 8.15 -3.20
N HIS A 32 -40.38 7.00 -3.13
CA HIS A 32 -41.53 6.69 -3.99
C HIS A 32 -42.80 7.21 -3.34
N LEU A 33 -43.47 8.17 -4.01
CA LEU A 33 -44.73 8.74 -3.55
C LEU A 33 -45.85 8.23 -4.46
N ALA A 34 -46.81 7.50 -3.88
CA ALA A 34 -47.99 7.03 -4.58
C ALA A 34 -49.24 7.66 -3.94
N GLY A 35 -50.06 8.31 -4.75
CA GLY A 35 -51.36 8.84 -4.34
C GLY A 35 -52.46 7.78 -4.42
N ASP A 36 -53.54 8.00 -3.69
CA ASP A 36 -54.76 7.18 -3.72
C ASP A 36 -55.65 7.45 -4.95
N ALA A 37 -55.41 8.55 -5.69
CA ALA A 37 -56.11 8.89 -6.92
C ALA A 37 -55.30 9.84 -7.82
N ALA A 38 -55.57 9.80 -9.14
CA ALA A 38 -54.84 10.56 -10.18
C ALA A 38 -54.99 12.10 -10.13
N ALA A 39 -55.88 12.64 -9.29
CA ALA A 39 -56.27 14.06 -9.32
C ALA A 39 -55.68 14.93 -8.20
N LYS A 40 -54.81 14.40 -7.33
CA LYS A 40 -54.16 15.21 -6.28
C LYS A 40 -52.78 15.67 -6.76
N GLN A 41 -52.65 16.96 -7.06
CA GLN A 41 -51.35 17.59 -7.30
C GLN A 41 -50.53 17.57 -6.02
N LEU A 42 -49.30 17.08 -6.15
CA LEU A 42 -48.33 16.94 -5.05
C LEU A 42 -47.30 18.06 -5.18
N VAL A 43 -47.30 19.01 -4.25
CA VAL A 43 -46.17 19.93 -4.08
C VAL A 43 -45.20 19.25 -3.13
N THR A 44 -44.05 18.81 -3.64
CA THR A 44 -43.01 18.21 -2.82
C THR A 44 -41.83 19.16 -2.67
N GLY A 45 -41.44 19.38 -1.42
CA GLY A 45 -40.07 19.71 -1.07
C GLY A 45 -39.56 18.55 -0.21
N TYR A 46 -38.34 18.09 -0.48
CA TYR A 46 -37.61 17.23 0.45
C TYR A 46 -36.31 17.94 0.81
N SER A 47 -35.93 17.88 2.08
CA SER A 47 -34.64 18.36 2.55
C SER A 47 -33.92 17.19 3.21
N ILE A 48 -32.71 16.90 2.74
CA ILE A 48 -31.80 15.94 3.37
C ILE A 48 -30.92 16.76 4.29
N GLY A 49 -31.14 16.62 5.59
CA GLY A 49 -30.64 17.55 6.56
C GLY A 49 -31.50 18.82 6.64
N ASP A 50 -31.66 19.29 7.86
CA ASP A 50 -32.35 20.51 8.23
C ASP A 50 -31.50 21.71 7.78
N GLY A 51 -31.53 22.04 6.48
CA GLY A 51 -30.75 23.16 5.93
C GLY A 51 -30.87 24.41 6.81
N PRO A 52 -29.92 25.38 6.76
CA PRO A 52 -29.99 26.62 7.55
C PRO A 52 -31.16 27.55 7.18
N GLY A 53 -32.18 27.02 6.51
CA GLY A 53 -33.41 27.68 6.09
C GLY A 53 -34.28 28.08 7.29
N ARG A 54 -34.71 29.34 7.24
CA ARG A 54 -35.59 29.99 8.22
C ARG A 54 -36.87 29.18 8.48
N ILE A 55 -37.00 28.60 9.66
CA ILE A 55 -38.31 28.27 10.23
C ILE A 55 -38.93 29.59 10.70
N LYS A 56 -39.83 30.18 9.90
CA LYS A 56 -40.67 31.31 10.36
C LYS A 56 -41.84 30.75 11.17
N SER A 57 -41.67 30.67 12.49
CA SER A 57 -42.80 30.50 13.42
C SER A 57 -43.67 31.77 13.42
N HIS A 58 -44.96 31.62 13.09
CA HIS A 58 -45.97 32.66 13.31
C HIS A 58 -46.37 32.63 14.79
N GLY A 59 -45.57 33.23 15.69
CA GLY A 59 -45.99 33.27 17.10
C GLY A 59 -45.03 33.80 18.16
N GLY A 60 -43.82 34.29 17.85
CA GLY A 60 -42.97 34.90 18.89
C GLY A 60 -41.56 35.24 18.43
N PRO A 61 -40.83 36.13 19.15
CA PRO A 61 -39.49 36.54 18.79
C PRO A 61 -38.47 35.49 19.28
N GLY A 62 -38.45 34.33 18.64
CA GLY A 62 -37.47 33.27 18.89
C GLY A 62 -36.92 32.77 17.56
N ARG A 63 -35.69 33.16 17.23
CA ARG A 63 -34.96 32.66 16.05
C ARG A 63 -34.44 31.26 16.36
N LEU A 64 -35.18 30.22 16.02
CA LEU A 64 -34.64 28.85 16.00
C LEU A 64 -33.88 28.66 14.68
N LYS A 65 -32.56 28.57 14.76
CA LYS A 65 -31.72 28.02 13.69
C LYS A 65 -31.76 26.51 13.88
N SER A 66 -32.27 25.74 12.93
CA SER A 66 -32.02 24.30 12.98
C SER A 66 -30.63 24.03 12.37
N HIS A 67 -29.85 23.24 13.09
CA HIS A 67 -28.44 22.95 12.82
C HIS A 67 -28.25 21.60 12.10
N GLY A 68 -29.32 20.96 11.63
CA GLY A 68 -29.27 19.62 11.02
C GLY A 68 -28.91 19.63 9.52
N GLY A 69 -28.51 20.78 8.99
CA GLY A 69 -28.35 21.01 7.56
C GLY A 69 -27.01 20.54 7.04
N SER A 70 -26.98 20.13 5.78
CA SER A 70 -25.72 19.85 5.13
C SER A 70 -24.85 21.12 5.03
N ILE A 71 -23.56 20.97 5.29
CA ILE A 71 -22.58 22.06 5.22
C ILE A 71 -21.74 21.81 3.97
N THR A 72 -21.82 22.71 2.98
CA THR A 72 -21.02 22.63 1.76
C THR A 72 -19.89 23.62 1.78
N ASN A 73 -18.79 23.28 1.11
CA ASN A 73 -17.77 24.27 0.79
C ASN A 73 -18.25 25.17 -0.37
N GLY A 74 -17.55 26.28 -0.61
CA GLY A 74 -17.98 27.32 -1.56
C GLY A 74 -18.10 26.88 -3.02
N ASP A 75 -17.46 25.77 -3.41
CA ASP A 75 -17.56 25.18 -4.76
C ASP A 75 -18.43 23.91 -4.82
N GLY A 76 -19.00 23.46 -3.68
CA GLY A 76 -19.87 22.29 -3.60
C GLY A 76 -19.18 20.92 -3.73
N ALA A 77 -17.85 20.87 -3.85
CA ALA A 77 -17.10 19.62 -3.99
C ALA A 77 -17.14 18.71 -2.76
N ILE A 78 -17.46 19.25 -1.58
CA ILE A 78 -17.68 18.46 -0.36
C ILE A 78 -18.94 18.91 0.37
N VAL A 79 -19.72 17.93 0.81
CA VAL A 79 -20.92 18.10 1.63
C VAL A 79 -20.70 17.37 2.94
N LEU A 80 -20.85 18.05 4.07
CA LEU A 80 -20.78 17.47 5.41
C LEU A 80 -22.19 17.32 5.98
N TYR A 81 -22.47 16.16 6.56
CA TYR A 81 -23.70 15.86 7.29
C TYR A 81 -23.35 15.74 8.77
N PRO A 82 -23.73 16.71 9.61
CA PRO A 82 -23.38 16.72 11.03
C PRO A 82 -24.08 15.58 11.78
N PRO A 83 -23.64 15.24 13.01
CA PRO A 83 -24.35 14.29 13.86
C PRO A 83 -25.76 14.81 14.18
N ALA A 84 -26.68 13.89 14.47
CA ALA A 84 -28.11 14.21 14.69
C ALA A 84 -28.35 15.19 15.87
N HIS A 85 -27.45 15.20 16.85
CA HIS A 85 -27.52 16.05 18.02
C HIS A 85 -26.28 16.93 18.09
N LEU A 86 -26.35 18.09 17.43
CA LEU A 86 -25.31 19.10 17.52
C LEU A 86 -25.71 20.17 18.55
N PRO A 87 -24.86 20.50 19.54
CA PRO A 87 -25.15 21.61 20.46
C PRO A 87 -25.26 22.93 19.71
N ASP A 88 -26.19 23.79 20.14
CA ASP A 88 -26.45 25.11 19.51
C ASP A 88 -25.23 26.05 19.52
N THR A 89 -24.24 25.76 20.36
CA THR A 89 -23.00 26.54 20.48
C THR A 89 -21.90 26.09 19.53
N VAL A 90 -22.10 24.97 18.82
CA VAL A 90 -21.05 24.39 17.98
C VAL A 90 -21.33 24.60 16.49
N PHE A 91 -20.28 24.98 15.78
CA PHE A 91 -20.28 25.08 14.34
C PHE A 91 -19.12 24.29 13.73
N PHE A 92 -19.30 23.83 12.50
CA PHE A 92 -18.23 23.26 11.69
C PHE A 92 -17.75 24.27 10.68
N SER A 93 -16.46 24.20 10.34
CA SER A 93 -15.90 24.86 9.17
C SER A 93 -15.29 23.83 8.24
N VAL A 94 -15.60 23.96 6.95
CA VAL A 94 -15.00 23.16 5.88
C VAL A 94 -14.23 24.11 4.96
N GLN A 95 -12.93 23.88 4.81
CA GLN A 95 -12.04 24.71 4.01
C GLN A 95 -11.17 23.84 3.13
N THR A 96 -10.77 24.33 1.96
CA THR A 96 -9.70 23.67 1.21
C THR A 96 -8.42 23.72 2.04
N ALA A 97 -7.75 22.58 2.22
CA ALA A 97 -6.54 22.52 3.01
C ALA A 97 -5.42 23.34 2.32
N SER A 98 -4.87 24.32 3.03
CA SER A 98 -3.73 25.12 2.56
C SER A 98 -2.40 24.40 2.75
N ILE A 99 -2.35 23.49 3.72
CA ILE A 99 -1.23 22.58 3.98
C ILE A 99 -1.69 21.21 3.53
N VAL A 100 -1.06 20.68 2.48
CA VAL A 100 -1.39 19.41 1.86
C VAL A 100 -0.38 18.38 2.36
N PRO A 101 -0.78 17.41 3.21
CA PRO A 101 0.07 16.27 3.52
C PRO A 101 0.42 15.52 2.24
N PRO A 102 1.62 14.92 2.14
CA PRO A 102 1.95 14.09 0.99
C PRO A 102 0.90 12.96 0.88
N PRO A 103 0.38 12.68 -0.33
CA PRO A 103 -0.53 11.55 -0.54
C PRO A 103 0.10 10.22 -0.10
N LEU A 104 -0.75 9.24 0.21
CA LEU A 104 -0.28 7.88 0.50
C LEU A 104 0.49 7.33 -0.71
N ALA A 105 1.64 6.69 -0.49
CA ALA A 105 2.42 6.08 -1.55
C ALA A 105 1.57 5.14 -2.42
N GLY A 106 1.69 5.24 -3.75
CA GLY A 106 0.89 4.47 -4.70
C GLY A 106 -0.54 4.96 -4.90
N ARG A 107 -0.89 6.14 -4.37
CA ARG A 107 -2.20 6.78 -4.55
C ARG A 107 -2.05 8.18 -5.15
N ARG A 108 -3.01 8.57 -6.00
CA ARG A 108 -3.19 9.95 -6.46
C ARG A 108 -4.37 10.60 -5.77
N LEU A 109 -4.19 11.87 -5.44
CA LEU A 109 -5.27 12.76 -5.03
C LEU A 109 -6.23 12.99 -6.19
N ILE A 110 -7.53 12.85 -5.93
CA ILE A 110 -8.60 13.23 -6.85
C ILE A 110 -9.21 14.54 -6.35
N GLY A 111 -9.07 15.60 -7.14
CA GLY A 111 -9.55 16.93 -6.77
C GLY A 111 -8.72 17.59 -5.67
N ARG A 112 -9.38 17.95 -4.56
CA ARG A 112 -8.79 18.75 -3.48
C ARG A 112 -8.88 18.04 -2.14
N MET A 113 -8.03 18.46 -1.21
CA MET A 113 -8.13 18.07 0.20
C MET A 113 -8.92 19.12 0.97
N PHE A 114 -9.71 18.68 1.95
CA PHE A 114 -10.52 19.56 2.78
C PHE A 114 -10.16 19.41 4.24
N GLN A 115 -9.87 20.54 4.89
CA GLN A 115 -9.73 20.62 6.32
C GLN A 115 -11.11 20.85 6.95
N ILE A 116 -11.45 19.99 7.90
CA ILE A 116 -12.69 20.06 8.67
C ILE A 116 -12.32 20.35 10.13
N GLN A 117 -12.96 21.36 10.70
CA GLN A 117 -12.82 21.73 12.10
C GLN A 117 -14.20 21.88 12.74
N ALA A 118 -14.29 21.56 14.02
CA ALA A 118 -15.42 21.91 14.86
C ALA A 118 -14.97 23.02 15.83
N SER A 119 -15.87 23.94 16.17
CA SER A 119 -15.58 24.99 17.15
C SER A 119 -15.36 24.45 18.56
N ASP A 120 -15.88 23.24 18.84
CA ASP A 120 -15.62 22.48 20.04
C ASP A 120 -14.95 21.14 19.64
N PRO A 121 -13.69 20.88 20.05
CA PRO A 121 -12.98 19.66 19.70
C PRO A 121 -13.51 18.42 20.45
N SER A 122 -14.37 18.59 21.46
CA SER A 122 -14.93 17.49 22.26
C SER A 122 -16.22 16.89 21.70
N ILE A 123 -16.69 17.39 20.54
CA ILE A 123 -17.87 16.86 19.86
C ILE A 123 -17.70 15.38 19.52
N ASP A 124 -18.77 14.62 19.78
CA ASP A 124 -18.94 13.29 19.25
C ASP A 124 -19.38 13.35 17.78
N PHE A 125 -18.59 12.73 16.91
CA PHE A 125 -18.85 12.65 15.48
C PHE A 125 -19.67 11.41 15.09
N ALA A 126 -20.15 10.61 16.06
CA ALA A 126 -20.97 9.45 15.80
C ALA A 126 -22.20 9.77 14.91
N GLY A 127 -22.34 9.01 13.83
CA GLY A 127 -23.42 9.20 12.85
C GLY A 127 -23.21 10.34 11.87
N ALA A 128 -22.17 11.15 12.02
CA ALA A 128 -21.80 12.17 11.04
C ALA A 128 -21.16 11.54 9.80
N SER A 129 -21.34 12.18 8.64
CA SER A 129 -20.77 11.73 7.38
C SER A 129 -20.34 12.89 6.50
N LEU A 130 -19.58 12.58 5.48
CA LEU A 130 -19.22 13.53 4.43
C LEU A 130 -19.36 12.86 3.07
N THR A 131 -19.58 13.68 2.04
CA THR A 131 -19.67 13.24 0.65
C THR A 131 -18.80 14.16 -0.21
N PHE A 132 -17.85 13.56 -0.92
CA PHE A 132 -17.11 14.19 -2.00
C PHE A 132 -17.93 14.07 -3.29
N GLN A 133 -18.10 15.17 -4.00
CA GLN A 133 -18.44 15.16 -5.41
C GLN A 133 -17.15 15.32 -6.21
N TYR A 134 -16.98 14.50 -7.23
CA TYR A 134 -15.80 14.53 -8.10
C TYR A 134 -16.20 14.45 -9.56
N LEU A 135 -15.24 14.69 -10.46
CA LEU A 135 -15.44 14.46 -11.89
C LEU A 135 -14.71 13.18 -12.27
N GLY A 136 -15.40 12.22 -12.91
CA GLY A 136 -14.74 11.04 -13.46
C GLY A 136 -13.62 11.40 -14.44
N ALA A 137 -13.72 12.56 -15.12
CA ALA A 137 -12.65 13.11 -15.95
C ALA A 137 -11.36 13.41 -15.16
N ASP A 138 -11.45 13.87 -13.91
CA ASP A 138 -10.27 14.13 -13.07
C ASP A 138 -9.59 12.83 -12.66
N VAL A 139 -10.38 11.78 -12.43
CA VAL A 139 -9.87 10.44 -12.12
C VAL A 139 -9.14 9.83 -13.31
N ASN A 140 -9.73 9.96 -14.51
CA ASN A 140 -9.13 9.53 -15.76
C ASN A 140 -7.86 10.33 -16.08
N ALA A 141 -7.88 11.65 -15.87
CA ALA A 141 -6.71 12.51 -16.06
C ALA A 141 -5.58 12.20 -15.07
N ALA A 142 -5.92 11.79 -13.84
CA ALA A 142 -4.96 11.28 -12.86
C ALA A 142 -4.46 9.85 -13.18
N GLY A 143 -5.00 9.23 -14.25
CA GLY A 143 -4.65 7.88 -14.67
C GLY A 143 -4.96 6.84 -13.61
N GLN A 144 -6.06 6.97 -12.86
CA GLN A 144 -6.42 6.04 -11.79
C GLN A 144 -7.72 5.27 -12.05
N PRO A 145 -7.89 4.08 -11.48
CA PRO A 145 -9.15 3.35 -11.54
C PRO A 145 -10.23 4.02 -10.66
N GLU A 146 -11.30 4.51 -11.27
CA GLU A 146 -12.39 5.18 -10.53
C GLU A 146 -13.03 4.29 -9.48
N ASN A 147 -13.28 3.02 -9.81
CA ASN A 147 -13.85 2.02 -8.91
C ASN A 147 -12.97 1.64 -7.70
N ARG A 148 -11.74 2.18 -7.59
CA ARG A 148 -10.85 2.03 -6.42
C ARG A 148 -10.69 3.32 -5.62
N SER A 149 -11.46 4.35 -5.93
CA SER A 149 -11.44 5.61 -5.18
C SER A 149 -11.98 5.39 -3.77
N ALA A 150 -11.31 5.98 -2.78
CA ALA A 150 -11.73 5.94 -1.38
C ALA A 150 -11.42 7.27 -0.67
N VAL A 151 -12.20 7.58 0.36
CA VAL A 151 -11.95 8.71 1.25
C VAL A 151 -10.89 8.31 2.27
N TYR A 152 -9.93 9.21 2.47
CA TYR A 152 -8.87 9.10 3.45
C TYR A 152 -8.94 10.26 4.44
N TYR A 153 -8.61 9.97 5.69
CA TYR A 153 -8.56 10.91 6.80
C TYR A 153 -7.12 11.02 7.30
N TRP A 154 -6.59 12.24 7.36
CA TRP A 154 -5.28 12.55 7.90
C TRP A 154 -5.41 13.15 9.29
N HIS A 155 -4.83 12.45 10.26
CA HIS A 155 -4.75 12.88 11.66
C HIS A 155 -3.52 12.28 12.32
N GLY A 156 -2.83 13.06 13.16
CA GLY A 156 -1.66 12.59 13.90
C GLY A 156 -0.49 12.11 13.03
N GLY A 157 -0.34 12.68 11.82
CA GLY A 157 0.77 12.36 10.92
C GLY A 157 0.59 11.08 10.08
N LYS A 158 -0.61 10.50 10.05
CA LYS A 158 -0.90 9.27 9.28
C LYS A 158 -2.21 9.38 8.52
N TRP A 159 -2.23 8.78 7.33
CA TRP A 159 -3.45 8.56 6.57
C TRP A 159 -4.18 7.31 7.08
N GLN A 160 -5.48 7.44 7.29
CA GLN A 160 -6.40 6.35 7.56
C GLN A 160 -7.41 6.24 6.42
N ARG A 161 -7.51 5.07 5.78
CA ARG A 161 -8.57 4.79 4.82
C ARG A 161 -9.89 4.66 5.57
N LEU A 162 -10.93 5.36 5.09
CA LEU A 162 -12.28 5.24 5.63
C LEU A 162 -13.11 4.27 4.80
N ARG A 163 -14.08 3.62 5.46
CA ARG A 163 -15.11 2.86 4.75
C ARG A 163 -15.88 3.82 3.84
N THR A 164 -15.70 3.65 2.54
CA THR A 164 -16.23 4.55 1.53
C THR A 164 -17.34 3.85 0.74
N VAL A 165 -18.47 4.54 0.58
CA VAL A 165 -19.51 4.18 -0.38
C VAL A 165 -19.27 5.01 -1.63
N LEU A 166 -18.91 4.33 -2.72
CA LEU A 166 -18.57 4.95 -3.99
C LEU A 166 -19.71 4.75 -5.00
N ASN A 167 -20.12 5.83 -5.65
CA ASN A 167 -21.04 5.79 -6.79
C ASN A 167 -20.36 6.44 -8.00
N THR A 168 -19.92 5.62 -8.94
CA THR A 168 -19.22 6.04 -10.17
C THR A 168 -20.18 6.51 -11.27
N ASN A 169 -21.50 6.34 -11.11
CA ASN A 169 -22.47 6.84 -12.08
C ASN A 169 -22.83 8.31 -11.80
N GLN A 170 -22.81 8.69 -10.53
CA GLN A 170 -23.11 10.04 -10.05
C GLN A 170 -21.87 10.77 -9.52
N ASN A 171 -20.69 10.16 -9.67
CA ASN A 171 -19.37 10.65 -9.26
C ASN A 171 -19.35 11.22 -7.83
N PHE A 172 -19.81 10.43 -6.85
CA PHE A 172 -19.64 10.79 -5.45
C PHE A 172 -19.04 9.66 -4.61
N ALA A 173 -18.36 10.05 -3.55
CA ALA A 173 -17.77 9.15 -2.56
C ALA A 173 -18.15 9.63 -1.17
N SER A 174 -18.84 8.79 -0.40
CA SER A 174 -19.28 9.11 0.95
C SER A 174 -18.58 8.25 2.00
N ALA A 175 -18.23 8.85 3.14
CA ALA A 175 -17.58 8.16 4.24
C ALA A 175 -18.03 8.73 5.59
N PRO A 176 -17.87 7.99 6.70
CA PRO A 176 -18.06 8.52 8.05
C PRO A 176 -17.14 9.73 8.29
N LEU A 177 -17.68 10.77 8.93
CA LEU A 177 -16.88 11.86 9.45
C LEU A 177 -16.38 11.43 10.83
N VAL A 178 -15.08 11.19 10.97
CA VAL A 178 -14.50 10.58 12.18
C VAL A 178 -13.91 11.61 13.16
N GLY A 179 -13.76 12.87 12.75
CA GLY A 179 -13.22 13.91 13.61
C GLY A 179 -12.74 15.15 12.85
N PRO A 180 -12.14 16.12 13.55
CA PRO A 180 -11.47 17.24 12.91
C PRO A 180 -10.15 16.79 12.27
N GLY A 181 -9.86 17.24 11.06
CA GLY A 181 -8.64 16.89 10.34
C GLY A 181 -8.73 17.15 8.84
N ILE A 182 -7.85 16.52 8.07
CA ILE A 182 -7.83 16.68 6.61
C ILE A 182 -8.44 15.43 5.96
N TYR A 183 -9.32 15.65 5.00
CA TYR A 183 -9.99 14.60 4.23
C TYR A 183 -9.63 14.74 2.76
N ALA A 184 -9.41 13.61 2.10
CA ALA A 184 -9.05 13.55 0.70
C ALA A 184 -9.71 12.37 0.02
N LEU A 185 -10.17 12.56 -1.22
CA LEU A 185 -10.49 11.46 -2.11
C LEU A 185 -9.21 11.05 -2.83
N MET A 186 -8.82 9.79 -2.73
CA MET A 186 -7.65 9.27 -3.44
C MET A 186 -8.00 7.98 -4.17
N SER A 187 -7.30 7.71 -5.26
CA SER A 187 -7.41 6.47 -6.02
C SER A 187 -6.04 5.88 -6.35
N GLY A 188 -6.00 4.57 -6.58
CA GLY A 188 -4.83 3.81 -6.95
C GLY A 188 -5.17 2.38 -7.30
N TYR A 189 -4.28 1.69 -8.00
CA TYR A 189 -4.41 0.26 -8.24
C TYR A 189 -4.04 -0.52 -6.97
N GLU A 190 -4.72 -1.64 -6.72
CA GLU A 190 -4.52 -2.49 -5.54
C GLU A 190 -4.09 -3.89 -5.98
N LEU A 191 -2.87 -4.27 -5.62
CA LEU A 191 -2.31 -5.60 -5.85
C LEU A 191 -2.17 -6.32 -4.50
N PRO A 192 -2.91 -7.42 -4.27
CA PRO A 192 -2.84 -8.11 -2.99
C PRO A 192 -1.53 -8.90 -2.86
N ILE A 193 -0.78 -8.63 -1.79
CA ILE A 193 0.29 -9.50 -1.29
C ILE A 193 -0.35 -10.40 -0.24
N THR A 194 -0.70 -11.61 -0.67
CA THR A 194 -1.70 -12.44 0.04
C THR A 194 -1.16 -13.14 1.29
N LYS A 195 0.16 -13.30 1.40
CA LYS A 195 0.78 -14.09 2.47
C LYS A 195 2.17 -13.58 2.83
N LYS A 196 2.64 -13.95 4.02
CA LYS A 196 4.06 -13.92 4.38
C LYS A 196 4.84 -14.88 3.47
N GLY A 197 6.07 -14.50 3.12
CA GLY A 197 6.96 -15.24 2.24
C GLY A 197 6.82 -14.84 0.78
N TRP A 198 7.13 -15.76 -0.12
CA TRP A 198 7.15 -15.48 -1.56
C TRP A 198 5.76 -15.26 -2.15
N ASN A 199 5.57 -14.11 -2.79
CA ASN A 199 4.41 -13.75 -3.59
C ASN A 199 4.86 -13.49 -5.03
N SER A 200 4.11 -14.05 -5.99
CA SER A 200 4.25 -13.71 -7.42
C SER A 200 3.42 -12.45 -7.67
N ALA A 201 4.11 -11.36 -8.01
CA ALA A 201 3.53 -10.03 -8.10
C ALA A 201 3.76 -9.46 -9.50
N PRO A 202 2.74 -9.50 -10.39
CA PRO A 202 2.85 -8.85 -11.69
C PRO A 202 2.88 -7.33 -11.55
N TYR A 203 3.64 -6.66 -12.42
CA TYR A 203 3.67 -5.21 -12.50
C TYR A 203 2.86 -4.70 -13.71
N PRO A 204 1.64 -4.17 -13.49
CA PRO A 204 0.67 -3.91 -14.57
C PRO A 204 0.77 -2.50 -15.16
N ILE A 205 1.69 -1.67 -14.69
CA ILE A 205 1.80 -0.27 -15.11
C ILE A 205 2.73 -0.17 -16.31
N ASP A 206 2.26 0.45 -17.38
CA ASP A 206 2.99 0.68 -18.64
C ASP A 206 4.02 1.81 -18.50
N GLU A 207 4.90 1.68 -17.51
CA GLU A 207 5.98 2.61 -17.20
C GLU A 207 7.07 1.88 -16.42
N THR A 208 8.34 1.99 -16.83
CA THR A 208 9.44 1.48 -16.03
C THR A 208 9.72 2.41 -14.84
N ARG A 209 9.76 1.87 -13.62
CA ARG A 209 10.00 2.66 -12.40
C ARG A 209 11.07 2.06 -11.51
N PRO A 210 11.91 2.87 -10.84
CA PRO A 210 12.84 2.37 -9.83
C PRO A 210 12.12 1.53 -8.76
N VAL A 211 12.77 0.47 -8.27
CA VAL A 211 12.17 -0.43 -7.24
C VAL A 211 11.64 0.36 -6.05
N SER A 212 12.42 1.33 -5.57
CA SER A 212 12.07 2.20 -4.44
C SER A 212 10.82 3.05 -4.67
N VAL A 213 10.51 3.39 -5.92
CA VAL A 213 9.30 4.15 -6.29
C VAL A 213 8.12 3.21 -6.49
N ALA A 214 8.33 2.12 -7.24
CA ALA A 214 7.29 1.16 -7.57
C ALA A 214 6.74 0.44 -6.33
N LEU A 215 7.61 0.13 -5.36
CA LEU A 215 7.27 -0.57 -4.12
C LEU A 215 7.13 0.35 -2.90
N ALA A 216 7.08 1.68 -3.10
CA ALA A 216 7.03 2.63 -1.99
C ALA A 216 5.88 2.38 -1.00
N SER A 217 4.73 1.87 -1.47
CA SER A 217 3.60 1.56 -0.59
C SER A 217 3.80 0.28 0.25
N LEU A 218 4.81 -0.53 -0.08
CA LEU A 218 5.18 -1.74 0.63
C LEU A 218 6.38 -1.53 1.56
N ASP A 219 6.88 -0.31 1.70
CA ASP A 219 8.03 -0.04 2.57
C ASP A 219 7.82 -0.61 3.99
N GLY A 220 8.81 -1.35 4.49
CA GLY A 220 8.73 -2.10 5.76
C GLY A 220 7.98 -3.45 5.71
N TYR A 221 7.32 -3.79 4.59
CA TYR A 221 6.53 -5.03 4.44
C TYR A 221 7.18 -6.09 3.54
N TYR A 222 8.37 -5.83 3.00
CA TYR A 222 9.16 -6.78 2.22
C TYR A 222 10.65 -6.68 2.56
N THR A 223 11.40 -7.74 2.27
CA THR A 223 12.85 -7.79 2.48
C THR A 223 13.64 -8.00 1.20
N ILE A 224 13.05 -8.70 0.21
CA ILE A 224 13.71 -9.08 -1.04
C ILE A 224 12.72 -9.01 -2.19
N VAL A 225 13.22 -8.59 -3.35
CA VAL A 225 12.53 -8.67 -4.63
C VAL A 225 13.46 -9.36 -5.61
N TYR A 226 12.93 -10.33 -6.36
CA TYR A 226 13.62 -10.91 -7.50
C TYR A 226 12.86 -10.65 -8.80
N ASP A 227 13.63 -10.51 -9.87
CA ASP A 227 13.19 -10.67 -11.25
C ASP A 227 13.91 -11.89 -11.86
N TYR A 228 13.29 -12.51 -12.84
CA TYR A 228 13.88 -13.62 -13.59
C TYR A 228 13.99 -13.26 -15.07
N GLU A 229 15.21 -13.23 -15.59
CA GLU A 229 15.59 -12.90 -16.96
C GLU A 229 16.16 -14.13 -17.66
N ASP A 230 15.31 -14.91 -18.32
CA ASP A 230 15.71 -16.14 -19.03
C ASP A 230 16.72 -15.92 -20.16
N ALA A 231 16.73 -14.71 -20.73
CA ALA A 231 17.67 -14.25 -21.74
C ALA A 231 19.09 -14.06 -21.17
N ASP A 232 19.24 -13.72 -19.90
CA ASP A 232 20.54 -13.61 -19.23
C ASP A 232 20.98 -15.00 -18.72
N ARG A 233 21.72 -15.72 -19.55
CA ARG A 233 22.17 -17.08 -19.21
C ARG A 233 23.27 -17.11 -18.17
N ALA A 234 24.00 -16.01 -17.98
CA ALA A 234 25.07 -15.94 -17.00
C ALA A 234 24.50 -15.61 -15.62
N ASP A 235 23.52 -14.71 -15.59
CA ASP A 235 22.93 -14.18 -14.36
C ASP A 235 21.42 -13.96 -14.53
N PRO A 236 20.62 -15.03 -14.56
CA PRO A 236 19.19 -14.95 -14.86
C PRO A 236 18.36 -14.36 -13.72
N TRP A 237 18.93 -14.12 -12.54
CA TRP A 237 18.21 -13.58 -11.40
C TRP A 237 18.71 -12.18 -11.12
N LYS A 238 17.80 -11.21 -11.04
CA LYS A 238 18.11 -9.86 -10.58
C LYS A 238 17.50 -9.68 -9.21
N VAL A 239 18.26 -9.15 -8.25
CA VAL A 239 17.88 -9.03 -6.85
C VAL A 239 17.86 -7.59 -6.37
N TYR A 240 16.87 -7.28 -5.55
CA TYR A 240 16.84 -6.09 -4.71
C TYR A 240 16.59 -6.51 -3.26
N GLY A 241 17.58 -6.32 -2.41
CA GLY A 241 17.50 -6.46 -0.96
C GLY A 241 17.35 -5.13 -0.25
N VAL A 242 16.53 -5.11 0.79
CA VAL A 242 16.44 -3.96 1.71
C VAL A 242 17.63 -3.97 2.66
N GLY A 243 18.39 -2.87 2.69
CA GLY A 243 19.49 -2.67 3.64
C GLY A 243 20.81 -3.37 3.30
N VAL A 244 20.93 -3.98 2.12
CA VAL A 244 22.20 -4.53 1.62
C VAL A 244 23.02 -3.45 0.90
N PRO A 245 24.35 -3.62 0.75
CA PRO A 245 25.18 -2.70 -0.02
C PRO A 245 24.67 -2.54 -1.47
N SER A 246 24.84 -1.33 -2.03
CA SER A 246 24.33 -1.02 -3.36
C SER A 246 24.87 -1.92 -4.48
N TRP A 247 26.10 -2.42 -4.35
CA TRP A 247 26.72 -3.34 -5.31
C TRP A 247 26.14 -4.76 -5.28
N VAL A 248 25.32 -5.10 -4.28
CA VAL A 248 24.55 -6.36 -4.24
C VAL A 248 23.25 -6.25 -5.02
N ASN A 249 22.68 -5.04 -5.13
CA ASN A 249 21.40 -4.80 -5.80
C ASN A 249 21.61 -4.53 -7.29
N ASP A 250 21.16 -5.43 -8.14
CA ASP A 250 21.21 -5.31 -9.61
C ASP A 250 19.80 -5.24 -10.24
N LEU A 251 18.74 -5.55 -9.47
CA LEU A 251 17.37 -5.19 -9.84
C LEU A 251 17.12 -3.72 -9.50
N HIS A 252 17.22 -2.86 -10.51
CA HIS A 252 17.07 -1.41 -10.32
C HIS A 252 15.66 -0.88 -10.56
N ALA A 253 14.85 -1.55 -11.40
CA ALA A 253 13.54 -1.06 -11.79
C ALA A 253 12.54 -2.19 -12.08
N LEU A 254 11.26 -1.90 -11.82
CA LEU A 254 10.12 -2.72 -12.26
C LEU A 254 9.70 -2.25 -13.66
N GLN A 255 9.45 -3.21 -14.55
CA GLN A 255 9.05 -2.96 -15.94
C GLN A 255 7.66 -3.56 -16.21
N PHE A 256 6.91 -2.89 -17.08
CA PHE A 256 5.57 -3.32 -17.47
C PHE A 256 5.54 -4.78 -17.93
N GLY A 257 4.51 -5.51 -17.48
CA GLY A 257 4.24 -6.88 -17.92
C GLY A 257 5.15 -7.93 -17.30
N ARG A 258 6.14 -7.54 -16.49
CA ARG A 258 7.01 -8.47 -15.76
C ARG A 258 6.35 -8.92 -14.46
N THR A 259 6.76 -10.09 -14.00
CA THR A 259 6.32 -10.68 -12.74
C THR A 259 7.51 -10.78 -11.80
N TYR A 260 7.33 -10.28 -10.59
CA TYR A 260 8.38 -10.21 -9.58
C TYR A 260 8.08 -11.16 -8.43
N GLY A 261 9.12 -11.81 -7.91
CA GLY A 261 9.04 -12.53 -6.64
C GLY A 261 9.28 -11.55 -5.51
N ILE A 262 8.27 -11.30 -4.68
CA ILE A 262 8.41 -10.42 -3.50
C ILE A 262 8.35 -11.27 -2.24
N TYR A 263 9.40 -11.23 -1.42
CA TYR A 263 9.40 -11.83 -0.09
C TYR A 263 8.77 -10.87 0.91
N ALA A 264 7.50 -11.10 1.25
CA ALA A 264 6.74 -10.25 2.15
C ALA A 264 6.85 -10.73 3.60
N THR A 265 6.88 -9.81 4.56
CA THR A 265 6.93 -10.12 6.00
C THR A 265 5.56 -10.48 6.57
N GLU A 266 4.49 -10.02 5.93
CA GLU A 266 3.08 -10.30 6.24
C GLU A 266 2.19 -10.06 5.02
N ALA A 267 0.88 -10.34 5.14
CA ALA A 267 -0.07 -10.00 4.10
C ALA A 267 -0.35 -8.49 4.09
N VAL A 268 -0.28 -7.87 2.92
CA VAL A 268 -0.42 -6.42 2.75
C VAL A 268 -1.00 -6.10 1.37
N THR A 269 -1.52 -4.90 1.17
CA THR A 269 -1.93 -4.44 -0.16
C THR A 269 -0.84 -3.54 -0.74
N TRP A 270 -0.33 -3.93 -1.90
CA TRP A 270 0.54 -3.10 -2.72
C TRP A 270 -0.32 -2.10 -3.50
N TYR A 271 -0.11 -0.83 -3.25
CA TYR A 271 -0.75 0.26 -3.97
C TYR A 271 0.18 0.76 -5.05
N VAL A 272 -0.31 0.74 -6.28
CA VAL A 272 0.47 1.20 -7.44
C VAL A 272 -0.27 2.32 -8.11
N GLU A 273 0.48 3.38 -8.38
CA GLU A 273 -0.02 4.51 -9.11
C GLU A 273 -0.02 4.24 -10.61
N GLY A 274 -1.10 4.56 -11.32
CA GLY A 274 -1.14 4.63 -12.78
C GLY A 274 -2.24 3.76 -13.38
N VAL A 275 -2.37 3.84 -14.70
CA VAL A 275 -3.38 3.08 -15.44
C VAL A 275 -2.81 1.68 -15.67
N PRO A 276 -3.40 0.62 -15.09
CA PRO A 276 -3.03 -0.72 -15.48
C PRO A 276 -3.41 -0.89 -16.95
N VAL A 277 -2.48 -1.31 -17.79
CA VAL A 277 -2.87 -1.76 -19.13
C VAL A 277 -3.50 -3.13 -18.96
N SER A 278 -4.68 -3.32 -19.54
CA SER A 278 -5.42 -4.59 -19.55
C SER A 278 -4.72 -5.65 -20.40
N ALA A 279 -3.42 -5.89 -20.17
CA ALA A 279 -2.89 -7.21 -20.29
C ALA A 279 -3.33 -7.91 -19.00
N ALA A 280 -4.09 -9.00 -19.11
CA ALA A 280 -4.09 -9.97 -18.04
C ALA A 280 -2.60 -10.27 -17.81
N ALA A 281 -2.02 -9.71 -16.75
CA ALA A 281 -0.75 -10.19 -16.28
C ALA A 281 -1.08 -11.61 -15.89
N GLU A 282 -0.77 -12.55 -16.79
CA GLU A 282 -0.91 -13.96 -16.50
C GLU A 282 -0.20 -14.14 -15.16
N THR A 283 -0.89 -14.77 -14.21
CA THR A 283 -0.26 -15.24 -12.98
C THR A 283 0.67 -16.38 -13.38
N ALA A 284 1.73 -16.05 -14.13
CA ALA A 284 2.80 -16.95 -14.43
C ALA A 284 3.38 -17.36 -13.09
N LEU A 285 3.57 -18.66 -12.93
CA LEU A 285 4.29 -19.19 -11.79
C LEU A 285 5.68 -18.56 -11.80
N PHE A 286 5.94 -17.69 -10.83
CA PHE A 286 7.28 -17.15 -10.64
C PHE A 286 8.18 -18.32 -10.20
N PRO A 287 9.31 -18.56 -10.87
CA PRO A 287 10.20 -19.64 -10.50
C PRO A 287 10.66 -19.50 -9.04
N THR A 288 11.03 -20.61 -8.40
CA THR A 288 11.53 -20.58 -7.02
C THR A 288 12.82 -19.76 -6.98
N PRO A 289 12.88 -18.66 -6.20
CA PRO A 289 14.05 -17.78 -6.19
C PRO A 289 15.29 -18.44 -5.57
N PRO A 290 16.51 -17.99 -5.92
CA PRO A 290 17.75 -18.50 -5.37
C PRO A 290 17.97 -18.01 -3.93
N SER A 291 19.00 -18.55 -3.29
CA SER A 291 19.56 -17.99 -2.05
C SER A 291 20.77 -17.12 -2.41
N THR A 292 20.67 -15.80 -2.21
CA THR A 292 21.76 -14.86 -2.51
C THR A 292 22.71 -14.72 -1.34
N PHE A 293 24.00 -14.84 -1.64
CA PHE A 293 25.10 -14.56 -0.71
C PHE A 293 25.97 -13.46 -1.28
N TYR A 294 26.47 -12.58 -0.42
CA TYR A 294 27.45 -11.57 -0.78
C TYR A 294 28.47 -11.42 0.34
N GLY A 295 29.62 -10.86 0.03
CA GLY A 295 30.58 -10.52 1.08
C GLY A 295 31.93 -10.11 0.53
N VAL A 296 32.82 -9.76 1.45
CA VAL A 296 34.22 -9.50 1.16
C VAL A 296 34.99 -10.81 1.02
N VAL A 297 36.02 -10.78 0.18
CA VAL A 297 37.04 -11.83 0.09
C VAL A 297 38.31 -11.27 0.73
N PRO A 298 38.62 -11.60 1.99
CA PRO A 298 39.80 -11.07 2.66
C PRO A 298 41.09 -11.74 2.15
N PRO A 299 42.21 -10.99 2.06
CA PRO A 299 43.52 -11.59 1.81
C PRO A 299 43.98 -12.45 2.99
N SER A 300 44.78 -13.48 2.71
CA SER A 300 45.48 -14.30 3.69
C SER A 300 46.99 -14.36 3.38
N ALA A 301 47.75 -15.08 4.21
CA ALA A 301 49.16 -15.32 3.94
C ALA A 301 49.41 -16.17 2.68
N THR A 302 48.43 -16.98 2.26
CA THR A 302 48.55 -17.88 1.11
C THR A 302 47.68 -17.48 -0.08
N PHE A 303 46.77 -16.52 0.13
CA PHE A 303 45.75 -16.15 -0.84
C PHE A 303 45.65 -14.63 -0.98
N VAL A 304 45.88 -14.12 -2.18
CA VAL A 304 45.71 -12.70 -2.52
C VAL A 304 44.52 -12.57 -3.48
N PRO A 305 43.36 -12.12 -3.00
CA PRO A 305 42.17 -11.99 -3.83
C PRO A 305 42.37 -10.89 -4.88
N THR A 306 41.88 -11.16 -6.09
CA THR A 306 41.76 -10.16 -7.16
C THR A 306 40.35 -10.20 -7.73
N ALA A 307 39.92 -9.13 -8.41
CA ALA A 307 38.71 -9.16 -9.21
C ALA A 307 38.84 -10.17 -10.37
N GLY A 308 37.72 -10.76 -10.79
CA GLY A 308 37.63 -11.75 -11.86
C GLY A 308 37.90 -13.21 -11.43
N MET A 309 38.17 -13.47 -10.15
CA MET A 309 38.26 -14.84 -9.63
C MET A 309 36.87 -15.48 -9.58
N THR A 310 36.78 -16.77 -9.88
CA THR A 310 35.49 -17.47 -9.94
C THR A 310 35.05 -17.88 -8.55
N VAL A 311 33.89 -17.41 -8.08
CA VAL A 311 33.28 -17.94 -6.85
C VAL A 311 32.33 -19.05 -7.24
N THR A 312 32.52 -20.24 -6.66
CA THR A 312 31.69 -21.41 -6.90
C THR A 312 30.96 -21.81 -5.62
N ALA A 313 29.65 -22.02 -5.70
CA ALA A 313 28.86 -22.59 -4.62
C ALA A 313 28.39 -24.00 -5.00
N SER A 314 28.56 -24.95 -4.07
CA SER A 314 28.22 -26.35 -4.30
C SER A 314 27.40 -26.94 -3.17
N ILE A 315 26.52 -27.87 -3.51
CA ILE A 315 25.67 -28.61 -2.57
C ILE A 315 25.85 -30.10 -2.90
N ASP A 316 26.27 -30.90 -1.91
CA ASP A 316 26.58 -32.33 -2.07
C ASP A 316 27.51 -32.62 -3.27
N GLY A 317 28.51 -31.75 -3.48
CA GLY A 317 29.49 -31.87 -4.56
C GLY A 317 29.01 -31.42 -5.94
N HIS A 318 27.75 -31.00 -6.09
CA HIS A 318 27.23 -30.44 -7.33
C HIS A 318 27.33 -28.92 -7.34
N VAL A 319 27.84 -28.35 -8.44
CA VAL A 319 27.89 -26.89 -8.63
C VAL A 319 26.48 -26.36 -8.81
N CYS A 320 26.06 -25.47 -7.91
CA CYS A 320 24.73 -24.88 -7.88
C CYS A 320 24.73 -23.37 -8.06
N ALA A 321 25.90 -22.74 -8.17
CA ALA A 321 26.07 -21.40 -8.72
C ALA A 321 27.54 -21.12 -9.02
N GLN A 322 27.76 -20.17 -9.92
CA GLN A 322 29.06 -19.56 -10.18
C GLN A 322 28.87 -18.06 -10.34
N SER A 323 29.83 -17.28 -9.86
CA SER A 323 29.91 -15.83 -10.05
C SER A 323 31.37 -15.40 -10.15
N MET A 324 31.64 -14.10 -10.27
CA MET A 324 32.99 -13.56 -10.25
C MET A 324 33.16 -12.53 -9.13
N THR A 325 34.35 -12.49 -8.56
CA THR A 325 34.75 -11.40 -7.67
C THR A 325 34.87 -10.09 -8.45
N HIS A 326 34.62 -8.96 -7.80
CA HIS A 326 34.81 -7.62 -8.36
C HIS A 326 35.29 -6.65 -7.29
N ILE A 327 35.66 -5.43 -7.67
CA ILE A 327 36.05 -4.38 -6.71
C ILE A 327 34.83 -3.52 -6.38
N ALA A 328 34.51 -3.43 -5.09
CA ALA A 328 33.58 -2.44 -4.55
C ALA A 328 34.22 -1.79 -3.33
N GLU A 329 34.15 -0.45 -3.24
CA GLU A 329 34.65 0.32 -2.10
C GLU A 329 36.13 0.02 -1.72
N GLY A 330 36.95 -0.34 -2.72
CA GLY A 330 38.36 -0.67 -2.53
C GLY A 330 38.64 -2.08 -2.01
N GLN A 331 37.61 -2.93 -1.87
CA GLN A 331 37.72 -4.33 -1.44
C GLN A 331 37.35 -5.27 -2.59
N VAL A 332 37.92 -6.49 -2.58
CA VAL A 332 37.44 -7.57 -3.44
C VAL A 332 36.20 -8.18 -2.80
N VAL A 333 35.09 -8.13 -3.52
CA VAL A 333 33.78 -8.60 -3.07
C VAL A 333 33.19 -9.59 -4.06
N TYR A 334 32.11 -10.27 -3.70
CA TYR A 334 31.34 -11.13 -4.58
C TYR A 334 29.85 -11.07 -4.24
N THR A 335 29.02 -11.40 -5.23
CA THR A 335 27.58 -11.68 -5.09
C THR A 335 27.31 -12.97 -5.86
N ILE A 336 26.60 -13.92 -5.26
CA ILE A 336 26.30 -15.21 -5.88
C ILE A 336 24.89 -15.70 -5.52
N ASP A 337 24.17 -16.14 -6.55
CA ASP A 337 22.81 -16.65 -6.44
C ASP A 337 22.78 -18.17 -6.52
N VAL A 338 22.70 -18.83 -5.36
CA VAL A 338 22.66 -20.29 -5.26
C VAL A 338 21.29 -20.80 -5.65
N PHE A 339 21.18 -21.42 -6.83
CA PHE A 339 19.92 -21.84 -7.41
C PHE A 339 19.13 -22.80 -6.51
N ALA A 340 17.81 -22.65 -6.51
CA ALA A 340 16.90 -23.64 -5.95
C ALA A 340 16.98 -24.96 -6.74
N ALA A 341 16.54 -26.05 -6.13
CA ALA A 341 16.34 -27.31 -6.83
C ALA A 341 15.18 -27.17 -7.84
N ASP A 342 15.45 -27.58 -9.08
CA ASP A 342 14.44 -27.65 -10.15
C ASP A 342 14.60 -28.96 -10.95
N LEU A 343 13.81 -29.14 -12.02
CA LEU A 343 13.85 -30.34 -12.85
C LEU A 343 15.21 -30.56 -13.54
N ASN A 344 15.95 -29.49 -13.84
CA ASN A 344 17.26 -29.54 -14.48
C ASN A 344 18.41 -29.59 -13.47
N ARG A 345 18.15 -29.16 -12.23
CA ARG A 345 19.11 -29.04 -11.12
C ARG A 345 18.54 -29.64 -9.83
N PRO A 346 18.12 -30.93 -9.82
CA PRO A 346 17.43 -31.51 -8.67
C PRO A 346 18.31 -31.57 -7.41
N SER A 347 19.64 -31.62 -7.61
CA SER A 347 20.63 -31.64 -6.52
C SER A 347 20.93 -30.26 -5.93
N CYS A 348 20.29 -29.18 -6.37
CA CYS A 348 20.53 -27.83 -5.84
C CYS A 348 19.60 -27.44 -4.69
N GLY A 349 19.45 -26.14 -4.44
CA GLY A 349 18.96 -25.58 -3.19
C GLY A 349 17.62 -26.11 -2.69
N GLN A 350 17.64 -26.68 -1.49
CA GLN A 350 16.45 -26.90 -0.66
C GLN A 350 16.74 -26.36 0.74
N PHE A 351 15.70 -25.90 1.42
CA PHE A 351 15.84 -25.28 2.74
C PHE A 351 16.68 -26.15 3.70
N GLY A 352 17.74 -25.57 4.26
CA GLY A 352 18.62 -26.21 5.23
C GLY A 352 19.78 -27.04 4.65
N ARG A 353 19.87 -27.22 3.32
CA ARG A 353 21.01 -27.95 2.72
C ARG A 353 22.30 -27.15 2.85
N ALA A 354 23.39 -27.82 3.21
CA ALA A 354 24.69 -27.19 3.37
C ALA A 354 25.26 -26.74 2.02
N ILE A 355 25.83 -25.54 2.00
CA ILE A 355 26.51 -24.94 0.85
C ILE A 355 27.98 -24.81 1.20
N VAL A 356 28.83 -25.29 0.29
CA VAL A 356 30.29 -25.14 0.35
C VAL A 356 30.70 -24.17 -0.75
N PHE A 357 31.53 -23.20 -0.39
CA PHE A 357 32.03 -22.18 -1.30
C PHE A 357 33.50 -22.43 -1.63
N ALA A 358 33.92 -22.03 -2.83
CA ALA A 358 35.31 -21.99 -3.24
C ALA A 358 35.56 -20.75 -4.10
N ILE A 359 36.80 -20.26 -4.08
CA ILE A 359 37.28 -19.19 -4.95
C ILE A 359 38.38 -19.76 -5.84
N ASP A 360 38.08 -19.83 -7.12
CA ASP A 360 38.72 -20.69 -8.11
C ASP A 360 38.77 -22.15 -7.60
N ASN A 361 39.96 -22.61 -7.21
CA ASN A 361 40.18 -23.96 -6.65
C ASN A 361 40.52 -23.95 -5.15
N HIS A 362 40.36 -22.81 -4.48
CA HIS A 362 40.63 -22.67 -3.06
C HIS A 362 39.31 -22.81 -2.28
N PRO A 363 39.16 -23.84 -1.43
CA PRO A 363 37.95 -23.98 -0.62
C PRO A 363 37.88 -22.85 0.40
N ALA A 364 36.72 -22.21 0.53
CA ALA A 364 36.48 -21.27 1.61
C ALA A 364 36.19 -22.02 2.92
N VAL A 365 36.62 -21.47 4.04
CA VAL A 365 36.30 -21.99 5.38
C VAL A 365 34.82 -21.79 5.70
N ALA A 366 34.25 -20.68 5.21
CA ALA A 366 32.87 -20.33 5.43
C ALA A 366 31.92 -21.32 4.73
N THR A 367 30.92 -21.77 5.47
CA THR A 367 29.80 -22.55 4.95
C THR A 367 28.50 -21.84 5.27
N ALA A 368 27.46 -22.16 4.49
CA ALA A 368 26.12 -21.66 4.75
C ALA A 368 25.09 -22.77 4.60
N VAL A 369 23.84 -22.45 4.91
CA VAL A 369 22.69 -23.30 4.58
C VAL A 369 21.86 -22.59 3.53
N TRP A 370 21.29 -23.36 2.62
CA TRP A 370 20.40 -22.81 1.60
C TRP A 370 19.09 -22.35 2.25
N ASP A 371 18.81 -21.07 2.12
CA ASP A 371 17.60 -20.41 2.60
C ASP A 371 17.38 -19.17 1.73
N ASN A 372 16.23 -19.06 1.06
CA ASN A 372 15.92 -17.93 0.20
C ASN A 372 15.01 -16.89 0.88
N SER A 373 14.85 -16.93 2.20
CA SER A 373 14.04 -15.94 2.93
C SER A 373 14.72 -14.61 3.21
N ARG A 374 16.04 -14.53 2.99
CA ARG A 374 16.87 -13.34 3.19
C ARG A 374 18.11 -13.40 2.30
N ILE A 375 18.79 -12.26 2.17
CA ILE A 375 20.12 -12.18 1.57
C ILE A 375 21.15 -12.31 2.68
N PHE A 376 22.21 -13.07 2.44
CA PHE A 376 23.22 -13.41 3.45
C PHE A 376 24.54 -12.68 3.18
N GLU A 377 25.01 -11.91 4.17
CA GLU A 377 26.39 -11.47 4.21
C GLU A 377 27.27 -12.63 4.72
N LEU A 378 28.28 -13.00 3.93
CA LEU A 378 29.17 -14.12 4.20
C LEU A 378 30.58 -13.80 3.68
N PRO A 379 31.51 -13.35 4.53
CA PRO A 379 32.90 -13.21 4.12
C PRO A 379 33.52 -14.57 3.74
N LEU A 380 34.13 -14.67 2.55
CA LEU A 380 34.76 -15.92 2.08
C LEU A 380 36.27 -15.90 2.34
N ALA A 381 36.66 -16.29 3.55
CA ALA A 381 38.06 -16.52 3.89
C ALA A 381 38.52 -17.91 3.42
N ILE A 382 39.68 -17.98 2.74
CA ILE A 382 40.30 -19.24 2.31
C ILE A 382 41.06 -19.94 3.45
N ASP A 383 41.73 -19.15 4.29
CA ASP A 383 42.40 -19.64 5.50
C ASP A 383 41.68 -19.08 6.72
N GLN A 384 41.58 -19.86 7.80
CA GLN A 384 41.31 -19.24 9.10
C GLN A 384 42.54 -18.42 9.49
N PRO A 385 42.41 -17.12 9.85
CA PRO A 385 43.43 -16.54 10.70
C PRO A 385 43.53 -17.45 11.94
N PRO A 386 44.75 -17.80 12.41
CA PRO A 386 44.88 -18.63 13.61
C PRO A 386 44.01 -18.00 14.68
N ALA A 387 43.05 -18.76 15.23
CA ALA A 387 42.14 -18.26 16.24
C ALA A 387 43.00 -17.56 17.31
N ALA A 388 42.84 -16.25 17.44
CA ALA A 388 43.46 -15.52 18.53
C ALA A 388 42.75 -16.01 19.80
N HIS A 389 43.29 -17.08 20.40
CA HIS A 389 42.88 -17.53 21.71
C HIS A 389 43.20 -16.38 22.67
N THR A 390 42.17 -15.60 23.00
CA THR A 390 42.27 -14.58 24.04
C THR A 390 42.31 -15.31 25.38
N LEU A 391 43.52 -15.61 25.84
CA LEU A 391 43.75 -16.24 27.14
C LEU A 391 43.62 -15.16 28.22
N TYR A 392 42.51 -15.12 28.94
CA TYR A 392 42.35 -14.27 30.11
C TYR A 392 43.14 -14.86 31.28
N LEU A 393 44.32 -14.29 31.58
CA LEU A 393 45.05 -14.60 32.80
C LEU A 393 44.40 -13.87 33.98
N PRO A 394 44.13 -14.55 35.12
CA PRO A 394 43.66 -13.87 36.31
C PRO A 394 44.74 -12.92 36.83
N VAL A 395 44.41 -11.64 36.94
CA VAL A 395 45.25 -10.65 37.60
C VAL A 395 45.16 -10.88 39.10
N ILE A 396 46.21 -11.45 39.69
CA ILE A 396 46.38 -11.46 41.15
C ILE A 396 47.07 -10.13 41.51
N ALA A 397 46.27 -9.14 41.90
CA ALA A 397 46.80 -7.94 42.55
C ALA A 397 47.30 -8.31 43.95
N ARG A 398 48.53 -7.92 44.28
CA ARG A 398 49.11 -8.04 45.64
C ARG A 398 48.75 -6.84 46.49
#